data_AF-A0A938S5Y2-F1
#
_entry.id   AF-A0A938S5Y2-F1
#
_cell.length_a   1.000
_cell.length_b   1.000
_cell.length_c   1.000
_cell.angle_alpha   90.00
_cell.angle_beta   90.00
_cell.angle_gamma   90.00
#
_symmetry.space_group_name_H-M   'P 1'
#
loop_
_entity.id
_entity.type
_entity.pdbx_description
1 polymer ?
#
loop_
_entity_poly.entity_id
_entity_poly.type
_entity_poly.pdbx_seq_one_letter_code
_entity_poly.pdbx_strand_id
1 'polypeptide(L)'
;MTPLPQPMTSRERLLATLRGQEPDRVPVVPDVSNMMPCRYTGKPYWEVYVNNNPPMWRAHIALQQRFGYDMILSGDLGASPDDPPAESRIISTDEEQWVVEKTIHTAQGNLSTITAYPRARSPWNIKPLITDPEAEIPALLATLTDPWRKSTSHATEVRQAVGDKGIIRVTVSVPLAWWLYARLHMD
;
A
#
# COMPACT_ATOMS: atom_id res chain seq x y z
N MET A 1 -14.67 -26.17 -35.11
CA MET A 1 -14.19 -24.95 -34.42
C MET A 1 -14.68 -25.02 -32.99
N THR A 2 -13.79 -24.98 -32.02
CA THR A 2 -14.18 -24.83 -30.61
C THR A 2 -14.81 -23.45 -30.44
N PRO A 3 -15.98 -23.31 -29.78
CA PRO A 3 -16.55 -22.00 -29.52
C PRO A 3 -15.57 -21.13 -28.73
N LEU A 4 -15.49 -19.84 -29.08
CA LEU A 4 -14.69 -18.89 -28.30
C LEU A 4 -15.23 -18.84 -26.86
N PRO A 5 -14.35 -18.79 -25.85
CA PRO A 5 -14.76 -18.63 -24.47
C PRO A 5 -15.64 -17.38 -24.29
N GLN A 6 -16.60 -17.45 -23.38
CA GLN A 6 -17.40 -16.28 -23.01
C GLN A 6 -16.48 -15.21 -22.39
N PRO A 7 -16.62 -13.92 -22.77
CA PRO A 7 -15.78 -12.85 -22.22
C PRO A 7 -15.92 -12.75 -20.70
N MET A 8 -14.79 -12.74 -19.99
CA MET A 8 -14.73 -12.52 -18.55
C MET A 8 -14.35 -11.07 -18.23
N THR A 9 -14.85 -10.56 -17.13
CA THR A 9 -14.30 -9.35 -16.49
C THR A 9 -12.88 -9.62 -15.99
N SER A 10 -12.13 -8.57 -15.66
CA SER A 10 -10.80 -8.77 -15.07
C SER A 10 -10.85 -9.55 -13.77
N ARG A 11 -11.85 -9.24 -12.93
CA ARG A 11 -12.10 -9.96 -11.67
C ARG A 11 -12.34 -11.45 -11.89
N GLU A 12 -13.24 -11.81 -12.80
CA GLU A 12 -13.56 -13.21 -13.11
C GLU A 12 -12.35 -13.95 -13.65
N ARG A 13 -11.62 -13.35 -14.61
CA ARG A 13 -10.42 -13.93 -15.22
C ARG A 13 -9.33 -14.21 -14.19
N LEU A 14 -9.06 -13.26 -13.30
CA LEU A 14 -8.07 -13.40 -12.24
C LEU A 14 -8.48 -14.47 -11.22
N LEU A 15 -9.75 -14.50 -10.81
CA LEU A 15 -10.24 -15.51 -9.87
C LEU A 15 -10.27 -16.92 -10.48
N ALA A 16 -10.62 -17.07 -11.75
CA ALA A 16 -10.52 -18.36 -12.45
C ALA A 16 -9.07 -18.85 -12.47
N THR A 17 -8.14 -17.99 -12.85
CA THR A 17 -6.69 -18.29 -12.87
C THR A 17 -6.18 -18.72 -11.49
N LEU A 18 -6.49 -17.97 -10.44
CA LEU A 18 -6.06 -18.29 -9.06
C LEU A 18 -6.67 -19.59 -8.52
N ARG A 19 -7.79 -20.06 -9.09
CA ARG A 19 -8.44 -21.33 -8.74
C ARG A 19 -7.96 -22.50 -9.60
N GLY A 20 -7.02 -22.28 -10.51
CA GLY A 20 -6.60 -23.31 -11.48
C GLY A 20 -7.67 -23.66 -12.52
N GLN A 21 -8.63 -22.77 -12.74
CA GLN A 21 -9.66 -22.91 -13.78
C GLN A 21 -9.18 -22.26 -15.08
N GLU A 22 -9.73 -22.69 -16.22
CA GLU A 22 -9.42 -22.10 -17.52
C GLU A 22 -10.10 -20.72 -17.68
N PRO A 23 -9.34 -19.62 -17.80
CA PRO A 23 -9.90 -18.30 -18.09
C PRO A 23 -10.23 -18.14 -19.59
N ASP A 24 -10.99 -17.11 -19.94
CA ASP A 24 -11.27 -16.75 -21.33
C ASP A 24 -10.01 -16.36 -22.15
N ARG A 25 -9.01 -15.83 -21.47
CA ARG A 25 -7.64 -15.58 -21.97
C ARG A 25 -6.66 -15.48 -20.81
N VAL A 26 -5.36 -15.53 -21.12
CA VAL A 26 -4.30 -15.27 -20.13
C VAL A 26 -4.49 -13.87 -19.51
N PRO A 27 -4.56 -13.73 -18.17
CA PRO A 27 -4.61 -12.42 -17.53
C PRO A 27 -3.28 -11.68 -17.69
N VAL A 28 -3.35 -10.37 -17.89
CA VAL A 28 -2.17 -9.51 -18.07
C VAL A 28 -2.14 -8.49 -16.95
N VAL A 29 -1.25 -8.69 -15.96
CA VAL A 29 -1.12 -7.85 -14.77
C VAL A 29 0.29 -7.22 -14.73
N PRO A 30 0.55 -6.13 -15.48
CA PRO A 30 1.85 -5.50 -15.47
C PRO A 30 2.15 -4.88 -14.10
N ASP A 31 3.41 -4.96 -13.66
CA ASP A 31 3.87 -4.14 -12.55
C ASP A 31 4.03 -2.69 -13.04
N VAL A 32 3.02 -1.88 -12.78
CA VAL A 32 2.98 -0.46 -13.14
C VAL A 32 3.68 0.42 -12.09
N SER A 33 4.13 -0.17 -10.99
CA SER A 33 4.67 0.52 -9.82
C SER A 33 3.75 1.67 -9.36
N ASN A 34 4.26 2.55 -8.50
CA ASN A 34 3.63 3.81 -8.14
C ASN A 34 3.91 4.93 -9.17
N MET A 35 4.96 4.76 -9.98
CA MET A 35 5.40 5.71 -11.00
C MET A 35 4.34 5.94 -12.09
N MET A 36 3.82 4.88 -12.72
CA MET A 36 2.87 5.05 -13.82
C MET A 36 1.55 5.68 -13.34
N PRO A 37 0.90 5.19 -12.26
CA PRO A 37 -0.31 5.83 -11.74
C PRO A 37 -0.11 7.33 -11.46
N CYS A 38 0.98 7.71 -10.77
CA CYS A 38 1.27 9.11 -10.48
C CYS A 38 1.48 9.93 -11.76
N ARG A 39 2.31 9.45 -12.70
CA ARG A 39 2.58 10.15 -13.96
C ARG A 39 1.31 10.45 -14.74
N TYR A 40 0.37 9.50 -14.80
CA TYR A 40 -0.87 9.65 -15.55
C TYR A 40 -1.93 10.51 -14.84
N THR A 41 -1.70 10.94 -13.60
CA THR A 41 -2.51 12.01 -12.98
C THR A 41 -2.21 13.39 -13.54
N GLY A 42 -1.02 13.59 -14.15
CA GLY A 42 -0.54 14.90 -14.58
C GLY A 42 -0.12 15.83 -13.45
N LYS A 43 -0.15 15.37 -12.20
CA LYS A 43 0.20 16.15 -11.02
C LYS A 43 1.64 15.88 -10.57
N PRO A 44 2.25 16.81 -9.82
CA PRO A 44 3.44 16.49 -9.04
C PRO A 44 3.18 15.30 -8.10
N TYR A 45 4.18 14.47 -7.88
CA TYR A 45 3.98 13.22 -7.15
C TYR A 45 3.58 13.46 -5.68
N TRP A 46 4.06 14.52 -5.04
CA TRP A 46 3.63 14.88 -3.68
C TRP A 46 2.11 15.13 -3.57
N GLU A 47 1.42 15.55 -4.65
CA GLU A 47 -0.05 15.64 -4.63
C GLU A 47 -0.69 14.28 -4.38
N VAL A 48 -0.09 13.21 -4.92
CA VAL A 48 -0.60 11.84 -4.77
C VAL A 48 -0.14 11.23 -3.45
N TYR A 49 1.15 11.34 -3.10
CA TYR A 49 1.68 10.69 -1.90
C TYR A 49 1.39 11.43 -0.59
N VAL A 50 1.46 12.76 -0.59
CA VAL A 50 1.35 13.58 0.62
C VAL A 50 -0.08 14.11 0.76
N ASN A 51 -0.62 14.71 -0.31
CA ASN A 51 -1.95 15.32 -0.27
C ASN A 51 -3.08 14.32 -0.57
N ASN A 52 -2.74 13.08 -0.93
CA ASN A 52 -3.71 12.01 -1.23
C ASN A 52 -4.74 12.43 -2.31
N ASN A 53 -4.28 13.17 -3.33
CA ASN A 53 -5.11 13.88 -4.30
C ASN A 53 -4.69 13.62 -5.78
N PRO A 54 -5.22 12.57 -6.44
CA PRO A 54 -6.10 11.55 -5.89
C PRO A 54 -5.34 10.57 -5.00
N PRO A 55 -6.05 9.76 -4.19
CA PRO A 55 -5.40 8.66 -3.50
C PRO A 55 -4.82 7.67 -4.51
N MET A 56 -3.67 7.09 -4.19
CA MET A 56 -2.90 6.21 -5.08
C MET A 56 -3.76 5.09 -5.70
N TRP A 57 -4.64 4.48 -4.90
CA TRP A 57 -5.54 3.42 -5.35
C TRP A 57 -6.52 3.86 -6.45
N ARG A 58 -6.98 5.13 -6.43
CA ARG A 58 -7.80 5.70 -7.51
C ARG A 58 -6.97 5.98 -8.76
N ALA A 59 -5.72 6.41 -8.61
CA ALA A 59 -4.81 6.57 -9.74
C ALA A 59 -4.55 5.23 -10.46
N HIS A 60 -4.42 4.13 -9.72
CA HIS A 60 -4.33 2.78 -10.31
C HIS A 60 -5.61 2.38 -11.07
N ILE A 61 -6.80 2.63 -10.50
CA ILE A 61 -8.07 2.36 -11.19
C ILE A 61 -8.16 3.15 -12.50
N ALA A 62 -7.82 4.45 -12.48
CA ALA A 62 -7.82 5.28 -13.67
C ALA A 62 -6.83 4.78 -14.74
N LEU A 63 -5.65 4.32 -14.31
CA LEU A 63 -4.65 3.74 -15.20
C LEU A 63 -5.15 2.42 -15.83
N GLN A 64 -5.80 1.56 -15.03
CA GLN A 64 -6.42 0.32 -15.51
C GLN A 64 -7.49 0.62 -16.57
N GLN A 65 -8.35 1.61 -16.33
CA GLN A 65 -9.38 2.01 -17.30
C GLN A 65 -8.78 2.55 -18.61
N ARG A 66 -7.64 3.23 -18.52
CA ARG A 66 -6.94 3.77 -19.69
C ARG A 66 -6.33 2.68 -20.58
N PHE A 67 -5.74 1.64 -19.97
CA PHE A 67 -4.94 0.65 -20.68
C PHE A 67 -5.58 -0.74 -20.80
N GLY A 68 -6.67 -1.01 -20.06
CA GLY A 68 -7.45 -2.23 -20.17
C GLY A 68 -6.76 -3.51 -19.66
N TYR A 69 -5.67 -3.39 -18.91
CA TYR A 69 -5.00 -4.55 -18.31
C TYR A 69 -5.80 -5.14 -17.14
N ASP A 70 -5.46 -6.36 -16.73
CA ASP A 70 -6.03 -7.01 -15.58
C ASP A 70 -5.37 -6.52 -14.29
N MET A 71 -6.14 -6.17 -13.25
CA MET A 71 -5.58 -5.48 -12.08
C MET A 71 -5.65 -6.33 -10.81
N ILE A 72 -4.50 -6.50 -10.16
CA ILE A 72 -4.40 -6.85 -8.75
C ILE A 72 -3.95 -5.58 -8.03
N LEU A 73 -4.85 -4.97 -7.27
CA LEU A 73 -4.55 -3.76 -6.53
C LEU A 73 -4.12 -4.12 -5.10
N SER A 74 -2.98 -3.63 -4.66
CA SER A 74 -2.60 -3.76 -3.25
C SER A 74 -3.43 -2.77 -2.42
N GLY A 75 -4.12 -3.28 -1.41
CA GLY A 75 -4.86 -2.50 -0.43
C GLY A 75 -4.23 -2.64 0.95
N ASP A 76 -4.30 -1.58 1.74
CA ASP A 76 -3.79 -1.56 3.10
C ASP A 76 -4.94 -1.78 4.11
N LEU A 77 -4.57 -2.34 5.26
CA LEU A 77 -5.44 -2.28 6.44
C LEU A 77 -5.30 -0.91 7.10
N GLY A 78 -6.40 -0.43 7.68
CA GLY A 78 -6.40 0.77 8.50
C GLY A 78 -5.76 0.54 9.87
N ALA A 79 -5.57 1.63 10.62
CA ALA A 79 -5.01 1.59 11.97
C ALA A 79 -5.86 0.74 12.93
N SER A 80 -5.18 0.13 13.91
CA SER A 80 -5.75 -0.46 15.11
C SER A 80 -5.87 0.62 16.20
N PRO A 81 -6.81 0.52 17.16
CA PRO A 81 -6.82 1.36 18.36
C PRO A 81 -5.55 1.28 19.21
N ASP A 82 -4.78 0.20 19.07
CA ASP A 82 -3.53 0.00 19.81
C ASP A 82 -2.32 0.60 19.09
N ASP A 83 -2.48 1.01 17.82
CA ASP A 83 -1.38 1.58 17.06
C ASP A 83 -0.90 2.89 17.72
N PRO A 84 0.42 3.05 17.92
CA PRO A 84 0.94 4.31 18.40
C PRO A 84 0.54 5.44 17.44
N PRO A 85 0.09 6.60 17.97
CA PRO A 85 -0.30 7.71 17.13
C PRO A 85 0.88 8.19 16.29
N ALA A 86 0.58 8.60 15.06
CA ALA A 86 1.58 9.11 14.14
C ALA A 86 1.10 10.42 13.51
N GLU A 87 2.05 11.32 13.28
CA GLU A 87 1.81 12.59 12.59
C GLU A 87 2.77 12.75 11.41
N SER A 88 2.43 13.66 10.51
CA SER A 88 3.29 14.02 9.39
C SER A 88 3.36 15.53 9.26
N ARG A 89 4.59 16.03 9.10
CA ARG A 89 4.89 17.45 9.00
C ARG A 89 5.77 17.70 7.78
N ILE A 90 5.36 18.67 6.97
CA ILE A 90 6.17 19.15 5.85
C ILE A 90 7.31 20.00 6.44
N ILE A 91 8.56 19.58 6.22
CA ILE A 91 9.76 20.26 6.71
C ILE A 91 10.18 21.36 5.73
N SER A 92 10.12 21.06 4.43
CA SER A 92 10.46 22.01 3.37
C SER A 92 9.69 21.71 2.09
N THR A 93 9.45 22.75 1.30
CA THR A 93 8.87 22.66 -0.03
C THR A 93 9.63 23.56 -0.98
N ASP A 94 9.83 23.08 -2.20
CA ASP A 94 10.26 23.88 -3.34
C ASP A 94 9.57 23.36 -4.62
N GLU A 95 9.96 23.90 -5.77
CA GLU A 95 9.41 23.49 -7.06
C GLU A 95 9.85 22.08 -7.49
N GLU A 96 10.90 21.51 -6.93
CA GLU A 96 11.42 20.20 -7.33
C GLU A 96 11.01 19.08 -6.38
N GLN A 97 10.81 19.37 -5.10
CA GLN A 97 10.47 18.38 -4.09
C GLN A 97 9.82 18.95 -2.84
N TRP A 98 9.07 18.10 -2.14
CA TRP A 98 8.67 18.29 -0.75
C TRP A 98 9.45 17.34 0.14
N VAL A 99 9.83 17.79 1.33
CA VAL A 99 10.44 16.95 2.36
C VAL A 99 9.48 16.86 3.54
N VAL A 100 9.13 15.64 3.93
CA VAL A 100 8.16 15.38 4.98
C VAL A 100 8.80 14.49 6.05
N GLU A 101 8.60 14.88 7.30
CA GLU A 101 8.87 14.05 8.46
C GLU A 101 7.59 13.35 8.91
N LYS A 102 7.65 12.03 9.06
CA LYS A 102 6.62 11.25 9.74
C LYS A 102 7.17 10.81 11.08
N THR A 103 6.46 11.12 12.16
CA THR A 103 6.81 10.74 13.53
C THR A 103 5.77 9.77 14.07
N ILE A 104 6.23 8.69 14.69
CA ILE A 104 5.42 7.73 15.44
C ILE A 104 5.75 7.93 16.92
N HIS A 105 4.74 8.23 17.72
CA HIS A 105 4.89 8.50 19.14
C HIS A 105 4.62 7.24 19.96
N THR A 106 5.67 6.70 20.58
CA THR A 106 5.54 5.54 21.46
C THR A 106 5.88 5.92 22.89
N ALA A 107 5.46 5.10 23.86
CA ALA A 107 5.85 5.29 25.25
C ALA A 107 7.38 5.18 25.47
N GLN A 108 8.08 4.49 24.56
CA GLN A 108 9.53 4.25 24.65
C GLN A 108 10.37 5.19 23.78
N GLY A 109 9.76 6.28 23.31
CA GLY A 109 10.41 7.29 22.48
C GLY A 109 9.74 7.46 21.12
N ASN A 110 10.10 8.54 20.45
CA ASN A 110 9.62 8.84 19.11
C ASN A 110 10.50 8.15 18.07
N LEU A 111 9.87 7.58 17.05
CA LEU A 111 10.55 7.16 15.83
C LEU A 111 10.19 8.11 14.70
N SER A 112 11.13 8.47 13.84
CA SER A 112 10.81 9.32 12.69
C SER A 112 11.55 8.95 11.43
N THR A 113 10.84 9.06 10.31
CA THR A 113 11.39 8.95 8.95
C THR A 113 11.32 10.33 8.31
N ILE A 114 12.37 10.72 7.59
CA ILE A 114 12.34 11.91 6.72
C ILE A 114 12.39 11.42 5.27
N THR A 115 11.39 11.78 4.48
CA THR A 115 11.23 11.33 3.10
C THR A 115 11.19 12.53 2.16
N ALA A 116 11.99 12.46 1.08
CA ALA A 116 11.88 13.37 -0.05
C ALA A 116 10.80 12.86 -1.02
N TYR A 117 9.94 13.76 -1.47
CA TYR A 117 8.90 13.54 -2.48
C TYR A 117 9.19 14.46 -3.68
N PRO A 118 9.95 13.98 -4.68
CA PRO A 118 10.26 14.76 -5.87
C PRO A 118 9.04 14.95 -6.76
N ARG A 119 9.07 15.93 -7.65
CA ARG A 119 7.96 16.28 -8.55
C ARG A 119 7.51 15.13 -9.44
N ALA A 120 8.44 14.34 -9.97
CA ALA A 120 8.15 13.34 -11.00
C ALA A 120 8.97 12.04 -10.83
N ARG A 121 9.31 11.68 -9.59
CA ARG A 121 10.09 10.47 -9.25
C ARG A 121 9.56 9.84 -7.98
N SER A 122 9.86 8.56 -7.78
CA SER A 122 9.54 7.86 -6.55
C SER A 122 10.17 8.56 -5.34
N PRO A 123 9.49 8.57 -4.19
CA PRO A 123 10.05 9.08 -2.95
C PRO A 123 11.22 8.23 -2.47
N TRP A 124 12.12 8.84 -1.70
CA TRP A 124 13.21 8.15 -1.00
C TRP A 124 13.40 8.70 0.41
N ASN A 125 13.87 7.84 1.31
CA ASN A 125 14.17 8.25 2.69
C ASN A 125 15.51 8.99 2.72
N ILE A 126 15.48 10.21 3.27
CA ILE A 126 16.67 10.96 3.68
C ILE A 126 17.16 10.44 5.03
N LYS A 127 16.22 10.22 5.96
CA LYS A 127 16.49 9.59 7.27
C LYS A 127 15.65 8.31 7.35
N PRO A 128 16.26 7.13 7.59
CA PRO A 128 15.51 5.90 7.85
C PRO A 128 14.78 5.98 9.20
N LEU A 129 13.80 5.09 9.41
CA LEU A 129 13.03 5.03 10.65
C LEU A 129 13.90 4.76 11.89
N ILE A 130 14.95 3.94 11.72
CA ILE A 130 15.90 3.55 12.76
C ILE A 130 17.29 4.05 12.35
N THR A 131 17.89 4.84 13.22
CA THR A 131 19.25 5.38 13.10
C THR A 131 20.17 4.88 14.21
N ASP A 132 19.62 4.52 15.37
CA ASP A 132 20.32 3.91 16.49
C ASP A 132 19.51 2.69 16.99
N PRO A 133 19.81 1.48 16.47
CA PRO A 133 19.09 0.28 16.86
C PRO A 133 19.11 0.00 18.37
N GLU A 134 20.22 0.28 19.07
CA GLU A 134 20.33 -0.03 20.50
C GLU A 134 19.35 0.80 21.32
N ALA A 135 19.19 2.07 20.98
CA ALA A 135 18.26 2.97 21.64
C ALA A 135 16.80 2.83 21.15
N GLU A 136 16.60 2.52 19.87
CA GLU A 136 15.28 2.67 19.21
C GLU A 136 14.49 1.36 19.06
N ILE A 137 15.11 0.20 19.27
CA ILE A 137 14.41 -1.10 19.23
C ILE A 137 13.19 -1.15 20.17
N PRO A 138 13.23 -0.68 21.44
CA PRO A 138 12.06 -0.71 22.31
C PRO A 138 10.86 0.06 21.75
N ALA A 139 11.10 1.24 21.15
CA ALA A 139 10.07 2.01 20.47
C ALA A 139 9.56 1.29 19.21
N LEU A 140 10.45 0.66 18.44
CA LEU A 140 10.06 -0.10 17.24
C LEU A 140 9.15 -1.28 17.61
N LEU A 141 9.51 -2.04 18.65
CA LEU A 141 8.71 -3.16 19.12
C LEU A 141 7.32 -2.70 19.60
N ALA A 142 7.20 -1.50 20.18
CA ALA A 142 5.91 -0.93 20.56
C ALA A 142 4.99 -0.60 19.36
N THR A 143 5.52 -0.53 18.13
CA THR A 143 4.70 -0.37 16.91
C THR A 143 4.12 -1.69 16.40
N LEU A 144 4.62 -2.81 16.91
CA LEU A 144 4.17 -4.14 16.53
C LEU A 144 2.93 -4.47 17.37
N THR A 145 1.77 -4.07 16.88
CA THR A 145 0.48 -4.30 17.57
C THR A 145 -0.23 -5.54 17.04
N ASP A 146 -1.32 -5.95 17.69
CA ASP A 146 -2.11 -7.11 17.23
C ASP A 146 -2.67 -6.85 15.81
N PRO A 147 -2.21 -7.62 14.79
CA PRO A 147 -2.66 -7.43 13.42
C PRO A 147 -4.17 -7.71 13.24
N TRP A 148 -4.80 -8.47 14.13
CA TRP A 148 -6.23 -8.78 14.03
C TRP A 148 -7.15 -7.64 14.45
N ARG A 149 -6.61 -6.62 15.12
CA ARG A 149 -7.35 -5.42 15.52
C ARG A 149 -7.28 -4.30 14.49
N LYS A 150 -6.56 -4.49 13.40
CA LYS A 150 -6.47 -3.54 12.28
C LYS A 150 -7.82 -3.42 11.57
N SER A 151 -8.18 -2.19 11.19
CA SER A 151 -9.45 -1.94 10.50
C SER A 151 -9.43 -2.45 9.06
N THR A 152 -10.50 -3.12 8.64
CA THR A 152 -10.73 -3.54 7.24
C THR A 152 -11.55 -2.54 6.43
N SER A 153 -11.95 -1.40 7.02
CA SER A 153 -12.82 -0.41 6.37
C SER A 153 -12.23 0.12 5.07
N HIS A 154 -10.95 0.50 5.08
CA HIS A 154 -10.25 1.01 3.90
C HIS A 154 -10.17 -0.04 2.79
N ALA A 155 -9.74 -1.26 3.11
CA ALA A 155 -9.70 -2.36 2.14
C ALA A 155 -11.09 -2.67 1.57
N THR A 156 -12.15 -2.53 2.37
CA THR A 156 -13.54 -2.71 1.93
C THR A 156 -13.96 -1.62 0.94
N GLU A 157 -13.64 -0.35 1.23
CA GLU A 157 -13.88 0.78 0.31
C GLU A 157 -13.16 0.57 -1.03
N VAL A 158 -11.87 0.25 -0.98
CA VAL A 158 -11.06 0.02 -2.18
C VAL A 158 -11.62 -1.16 -2.99
N ARG A 159 -12.01 -2.25 -2.33
CA ARG A 159 -12.65 -3.41 -2.99
C ARG A 159 -13.92 -3.02 -3.73
N GLN A 160 -14.79 -2.22 -3.10
CA GLN A 160 -16.03 -1.75 -3.72
C GLN A 160 -15.74 -0.89 -4.96
N ALA A 161 -14.76 0.01 -4.89
CA ALA A 161 -14.41 0.87 -6.01
C ALA A 161 -13.73 0.13 -7.18
N VAL A 162 -12.93 -0.89 -6.89
CA VAL A 162 -12.35 -1.78 -7.90
C VAL A 162 -13.45 -2.51 -8.67
N GLY A 163 -14.40 -3.14 -7.97
CA GLY A 163 -15.49 -3.88 -8.59
C GLY A 163 -14.97 -4.96 -9.56
N ASP A 164 -15.51 -5.01 -10.76
CA ASP A 164 -15.15 -6.02 -11.78
C ASP A 164 -13.82 -5.72 -12.52
N LYS A 165 -13.20 -4.58 -12.23
CA LYS A 165 -11.94 -4.14 -12.86
C LYS A 165 -10.71 -4.90 -12.36
N GLY A 166 -10.88 -5.74 -11.33
CA GLY A 166 -9.77 -6.51 -10.78
C GLY A 166 -10.09 -7.17 -9.45
N ILE A 167 -9.04 -7.56 -8.74
CA ILE A 167 -9.11 -8.04 -7.35
C ILE A 167 -8.22 -7.18 -6.46
N ILE A 168 -8.47 -7.21 -5.16
CA ILE A 168 -7.58 -6.60 -4.17
C ILE A 168 -6.72 -7.66 -3.49
N ARG A 169 -5.46 -7.33 -3.25
CA ARG A 169 -4.56 -8.07 -2.35
C ARG A 169 -4.37 -7.22 -1.11
N VAL A 170 -4.73 -7.76 0.05
CA VAL A 170 -4.41 -7.11 1.33
C VAL A 170 -3.17 -7.78 1.90
N THR A 171 -2.20 -6.97 2.31
CA THR A 171 -0.99 -7.45 2.98
C THR A 171 -1.03 -7.03 4.43
N VAL A 172 -0.79 -8.00 5.31
CA VAL A 172 -0.62 -7.75 6.75
C VAL A 172 0.85 -7.95 7.05
N SER A 173 1.54 -6.87 7.41
CA SER A 173 2.91 -6.95 7.90
C SER A 173 2.90 -7.56 9.28
N VAL A 174 3.03 -8.88 9.35
CA VAL A 174 3.35 -9.58 10.58
C VAL A 174 4.87 -9.62 10.72
N PRO A 175 5.45 -9.30 11.88
CA PRO A 175 6.84 -9.63 12.15
C PRO A 175 6.87 -11.14 12.26
N LEU A 176 7.21 -11.80 11.15
CA LEU A 176 7.01 -13.24 10.96
C LEU A 176 7.64 -14.03 12.11
N ALA A 177 8.80 -13.59 12.63
CA ALA A 177 9.43 -14.17 13.81
C ALA A 177 8.63 -13.90 15.10
N TRP A 178 8.26 -12.66 15.41
CA TRP A 178 7.62 -12.34 16.69
C TRP A 178 6.27 -13.05 16.90
N TRP A 179 5.39 -13.08 15.90
CA TRP A 179 4.07 -13.69 16.04
C TRP A 179 4.13 -15.22 16.12
N LEU A 180 5.05 -15.86 15.36
CA LEU A 180 5.31 -17.30 15.47
C LEU A 180 5.91 -17.66 16.84
N TYR A 181 6.88 -16.89 17.35
CA TYR A 181 7.51 -17.15 18.65
C TYR A 181 6.57 -16.88 19.84
N ALA A 182 5.75 -15.83 19.80
CA ALA A 182 4.82 -15.51 20.88
C ALA A 182 3.68 -16.53 21.02
N ARG A 183 3.26 -17.19 19.93
CA ARG A 183 2.23 -18.25 19.99
C ARG A 183 2.78 -19.64 20.28
N LEU A 184 4.05 -19.91 20.00
CA LEU A 184 4.69 -21.21 20.27
C LEU A 184 5.27 -21.33 21.68
N HIS A 185 5.34 -20.23 22.44
CA HIS A 185 5.95 -20.17 23.77
C HIS A 185 5.09 -19.52 24.86
N MET A 186 3.80 -19.31 24.60
CA MET A 186 2.82 -19.02 25.66
C MET A 186 1.98 -20.27 25.90
N ASP A 187 2.54 -21.16 26.74
CA ASP A 187 1.79 -22.04 27.64
C ASP A 187 1.64 -21.31 28.99
#